data_AF-A0A0Q8Q4Z4-F1
#
_entry.id   AF-A0A0Q8Q4Z4-F1
#
_cell.length_a   1.000
_cell.length_b   1.000
_cell.length_c   1.000
_cell.angle_alpha   90.00
_cell.angle_beta   90.00
_cell.angle_gamma   90.00
#
_symmetry.space_group_name_H-M   'P 1'
#
loop_
_entity.id
_entity.type
_entity.pdbx_description
1 polymer ?
#
loop_
_entity_poly.entity_id
_entity_poly.type
_entity_poly.pdbx_seq_one_letter_code
_entity_poly.pdbx_strand_id
1 'polypeptide(L)'
;METRRWHALVRKLAKHASTDDFTIDVERAEFASKPTIDRVFDWIDASLAQRKPVLVHLDGTLNHFSVVAGLTTTRLELFDSAGHKFVMRSSCGMKRGFHIIRPKALLRLAVRPR
;
A
#
# COMPACT_ATOMS: atom_id res chain seq x y z
N MET A 1 8.00 9.75 13.24
CA MET A 1 7.00 9.60 14.32
C MET A 1 5.61 9.23 13.76
N GLU A 2 5.23 9.81 12.63
CA GLU A 2 3.93 9.66 11.96
C GLU A 2 3.56 8.23 11.51
N THR A 3 4.50 7.46 10.94
CA THR A 3 4.24 6.10 10.43
C THR A 3 3.74 5.12 11.49
N ARG A 4 4.20 5.25 12.75
CA ARG A 4 3.74 4.37 13.86
C ARG A 4 2.29 4.64 14.22
N ARG A 5 1.90 5.92 14.32
CA ARG A 5 0.53 6.33 14.64
C ARG A 5 -0.44 5.87 13.55
N TRP A 6 -0.06 6.05 12.30
CA TRP A 6 -0.85 5.57 11.18
C TRP A 6 -1.03 4.05 11.17
N HIS A 7 0.06 3.28 11.36
CA HIS A 7 -0.05 1.82 11.49
C HIS A 7 -1.02 1.40 12.60
N ALA A 8 -1.00 2.10 13.74
CA ALA A 8 -1.93 1.82 14.82
C ALA A 8 -3.38 2.14 14.44
N LEU A 9 -3.62 3.23 13.70
CA LEU A 9 -4.93 3.57 13.18
C LEU A 9 -5.46 2.52 12.20
N VAL A 10 -4.66 2.13 11.20
CA VAL A 10 -5.07 1.11 10.21
C VAL A 10 -5.39 -0.23 10.89
N ARG A 11 -4.58 -0.64 11.87
CA ARG A 11 -4.87 -1.85 12.67
C ARG A 11 -6.18 -1.74 13.45
N LYS A 12 -6.47 -0.57 14.03
CA LYS A 12 -7.75 -0.34 14.73
C LYS A 12 -8.93 -0.41 13.75
N LEU A 13 -8.81 0.18 12.56
CA LEU A 13 -9.83 0.10 11.52
C LEU A 13 -10.03 -1.33 11.02
N ALA A 14 -8.97 -2.07 10.74
CA ALA A 14 -9.04 -3.46 10.33
C ALA A 14 -9.70 -4.34 11.40
N LYS A 15 -9.37 -4.11 12.68
CA LYS A 15 -10.04 -4.79 13.80
C LYS A 15 -11.54 -4.45 13.85
N HIS A 16 -11.91 -3.20 13.62
CA HIS A 16 -13.31 -2.77 13.63
C HIS A 16 -14.11 -3.30 12.43
N ALA A 17 -13.47 -3.44 11.27
CA ALA A 17 -14.07 -3.99 10.06
C ALA A 17 -14.06 -5.53 10.03
N SER A 18 -13.39 -6.18 10.98
CA SER A 18 -13.48 -7.63 11.17
C SER A 18 -14.83 -7.99 11.78
N THR A 19 -15.35 -9.16 11.44
CA THR A 19 -16.65 -9.67 11.90
C THR A 19 -16.47 -11.00 12.63
N ASP A 20 -17.58 -11.67 12.96
CA ASP A 20 -17.55 -13.02 13.52
C ASP A 20 -17.19 -14.08 12.46
N ASP A 21 -17.40 -13.77 11.18
CA ASP A 21 -17.11 -14.70 10.07
C ASP A 21 -15.67 -14.59 9.56
N PHE A 22 -15.03 -13.42 9.71
CA PHE A 22 -13.68 -13.19 9.21
C PHE A 22 -12.90 -12.15 10.00
N THR A 23 -11.57 -12.24 9.92
CA THR A 23 -10.63 -11.22 10.37
C THR A 23 -9.96 -10.51 9.21
N ILE A 24 -9.64 -9.23 9.40
CA ILE A 24 -8.80 -8.45 8.49
C ILE A 24 -7.46 -8.22 9.17
N ASP A 25 -6.43 -8.86 8.63
CA ASP A 25 -5.06 -8.70 9.06
C ASP A 25 -4.34 -7.62 8.26
N VAL A 26 -3.53 -6.84 8.97
CA VAL A 26 -2.70 -5.77 8.40
C VAL A 26 -1.25 -6.25 8.34
N GLU A 27 -0.81 -6.63 7.15
CA GLU A 27 0.54 -7.14 6.90
C GLU A 27 1.44 -6.01 6.39
N ARG A 28 2.66 -5.88 6.95
CA ARG A 28 3.65 -4.89 6.52
C ARG A 28 4.52 -5.46 5.41
N ALA A 29 5.02 -4.60 4.54
CA ALA A 29 6.09 -4.99 3.65
C ALA A 29 7.40 -5.19 4.46
N GLU A 30 7.93 -6.40 4.44
CA GLU A 30 9.21 -6.73 5.05
C GLU A 30 10.27 -6.87 3.95
N PHE A 31 11.27 -6.01 4.02
CA PHE A 31 12.42 -6.03 3.10
C PHE A 31 13.69 -6.24 3.94
N ALA A 32 14.50 -7.24 3.59
CA ALA A 32 15.73 -7.57 4.31
C ALA A 32 16.74 -6.41 4.34
N SER A 33 16.74 -5.59 3.29
CA SER A 33 17.54 -4.39 3.17
C SER A 33 16.69 -3.26 2.56
N LYS A 34 17.29 -2.09 2.33
CA LYS A 34 16.59 -0.98 1.68
C LYS A 34 16.20 -1.39 0.24
N PRO A 35 14.90 -1.51 -0.09
CA PRO A 35 14.50 -2.00 -1.40
C PRO A 35 14.69 -0.94 -2.49
N THR A 36 14.85 -1.40 -3.73
CA THR A 36 14.70 -0.58 -4.94
C THR A 36 13.23 -0.31 -5.21
N ILE A 37 12.94 0.62 -6.13
CA ILE A 37 11.56 0.86 -6.56
C ILE A 37 10.98 -0.39 -7.23
N ASP A 38 11.75 -1.10 -8.05
CA ASP A 38 11.29 -2.33 -8.70
C ASP A 38 10.91 -3.40 -7.69
N ARG A 39 11.71 -3.61 -6.64
CA ARG A 39 11.37 -4.55 -5.56
C ARG A 39 10.09 -4.17 -4.82
N VAL A 40 9.79 -2.88 -4.71
CA VAL A 40 8.51 -2.40 -4.15
C VAL A 40 7.36 -2.77 -5.09
N PHE A 41 7.51 -2.56 -6.39
CA PHE A 41 6.51 -2.93 -7.38
C PHE A 41 6.29 -4.45 -7.45
N ASP A 42 7.36 -5.25 -7.38
CA ASP A 42 7.26 -6.72 -7.31
C ASP A 42 6.47 -7.17 -6.07
N TRP A 43 6.69 -6.50 -4.92
CA TRP A 43 5.94 -6.79 -3.70
C TRP A 43 4.46 -6.42 -3.81
N ILE A 44 4.15 -5.31 -4.48
CA ILE A 44 2.76 -4.91 -4.78
C ILE A 44 2.11 -5.97 -5.67
N ASP A 45 2.76 -6.34 -6.77
CA ASP A 45 2.27 -7.34 -7.72
C ASP A 45 1.96 -8.68 -7.04
N ALA A 46 2.93 -9.19 -6.27
CA ALA A 46 2.77 -10.43 -5.52
C ALA A 46 1.64 -10.37 -4.48
N SER A 47 1.37 -9.19 -3.91
CA SER A 47 0.26 -8.99 -2.97
C SER A 47 -1.08 -8.98 -3.69
N LEU A 48 -1.19 -8.29 -4.83
CA LEU A 48 -2.39 -8.28 -5.66
C LEU A 48 -2.71 -9.67 -6.23
N ALA A 49 -1.69 -10.44 -6.64
CA ALA A 49 -1.85 -11.83 -7.07
C ALA A 49 -2.46 -12.73 -5.97
N GLN A 50 -2.17 -12.43 -4.70
CA GLN A 50 -2.77 -13.10 -3.53
C GLN A 50 -4.14 -12.51 -3.14
N ARG A 51 -4.73 -11.63 -3.96
CA ARG A 51 -5.96 -10.88 -3.68
C ARG A 51 -5.86 -10.05 -2.38
N LYS A 52 -4.66 -9.55 -2.07
CA LYS A 52 -4.40 -8.69 -0.92
C LYS A 52 -4.24 -7.24 -1.41
N PRO A 53 -5.27 -6.39 -1.30
CA PRO A 53 -5.14 -5.00 -1.73
C PRO A 53 -4.07 -4.29 -0.91
N VAL A 54 -3.31 -3.42 -1.58
CA VAL A 54 -2.15 -2.73 -0.99
C VAL A 54 -2.55 -1.30 -0.65
N LEU A 55 -2.27 -0.87 0.57
CA LEU A 55 -2.37 0.52 0.98
C LEU A 55 -0.98 1.16 0.83
N VAL A 56 -0.90 2.19 -0.02
CA VAL A 56 0.35 2.90 -0.33
C VAL A 56 0.25 4.36 0.10
N HIS A 57 1.30 4.87 0.75
CA HIS A 57 1.46 6.31 0.96
C HIS A 57 2.23 6.91 -0.22
N LEU A 58 1.62 7.87 -0.89
CA LEU A 58 2.25 8.59 -2.00
C LEU A 58 2.63 10.00 -1.54
N ASP A 59 3.83 10.14 -1.00
CA ASP A 59 4.42 11.45 -0.68
C ASP A 59 4.63 12.27 -1.96
N GLY A 60 4.67 13.60 -1.85
CA GLY A 60 4.92 14.51 -2.95
C GLY A 60 3.67 15.31 -3.26
N THR A 61 2.97 14.96 -4.33
CA THR A 61 1.79 15.73 -4.76
C THR A 61 0.48 15.25 -4.16
N LEU A 62 0.36 13.96 -3.83
CA LEU A 62 -0.84 13.39 -3.23
C LEU A 62 -0.83 13.52 -1.71
N ASN A 63 0.31 13.24 -1.06
CA ASN A 63 0.50 13.31 0.40
C ASN A 63 -0.60 12.62 1.22
N HIS A 64 -1.14 11.52 0.72
CA HIS A 64 -2.13 10.71 1.43
C HIS A 64 -2.03 9.23 1.04
N PHE A 65 -2.89 8.41 1.63
CA PHE A 65 -2.96 6.98 1.37
C PHE A 65 -3.94 6.67 0.25
N SER A 66 -3.50 5.85 -0.69
CA SER A 66 -4.30 5.34 -1.79
C SER A 66 -4.30 3.80 -1.72
N VAL A 67 -5.40 3.18 -2.15
CA VAL A 67 -5.46 1.72 -2.27
C VAL A 67 -5.04 1.36 -3.69
N VAL A 68 -4.02 0.52 -3.83
CA VAL A 68 -3.67 -0.08 -5.11
C VAL A 68 -4.59 -1.29 -5.30
N ALA A 69 -5.41 -1.23 -6.35
CA ALA A 69 -6.35 -2.28 -6.74
C ALA A 69 -5.87 -3.06 -7.98
N GLY A 70 -4.88 -2.54 -8.70
CA GLY A 70 -4.33 -3.15 -9.90
C GLY A 70 -2.92 -2.65 -10.20
N LEU A 71 -2.17 -3.43 -10.97
CA LEU A 71 -0.85 -3.07 -11.45
C LEU A 71 -0.72 -3.47 -12.92
N THR A 72 -0.11 -2.59 -13.70
CA THR A 72 0.34 -2.88 -15.07
C THR A 72 1.83 -2.61 -15.19
N THR A 73 2.42 -2.87 -16.35
CA THR A 73 3.83 -2.57 -16.62
C THR A 73 4.17 -1.09 -16.37
N THR A 74 3.22 -0.17 -16.61
CA THR A 74 3.48 1.28 -16.62
C THR A 74 2.78 2.07 -15.52
N ARG A 75 1.77 1.51 -14.83
CA ARG A 75 0.97 2.25 -13.83
C ARG A 75 0.49 1.38 -12.66
N LEU A 76 0.34 2.02 -11.50
CA LEU A 76 -0.46 1.55 -10.37
C LEU A 76 -1.89 2.06 -10.54
N GLU A 77 -2.88 1.18 -10.48
CA GLU A 77 -4.28 1.55 -10.51
C GLU A 77 -4.78 1.77 -9.08
N LEU A 78 -5.35 2.95 -8.85
CA LEU A 78 -5.68 3.45 -7.53
C LEU A 78 -7.19 3.52 -7.32
N PHE A 79 -7.60 3.14 -6.12
CA PHE A 79 -8.84 3.55 -5.50
C PHE A 79 -8.52 4.59 -4.43
N ASP A 80 -8.90 5.83 -4.69
CA ASP A 80 -8.37 7.01 -4.01
C ASP A 80 -9.49 8.00 -3.72
N SER A 81 -9.51 8.56 -2.50
CA SER A 81 -10.56 9.50 -2.06
C SER A 81 -10.50 10.87 -2.74
N ALA A 82 -9.36 11.25 -3.32
CA ALA A 82 -9.16 12.48 -4.07
C ALA A 82 -9.42 12.28 -5.59
N GLY A 83 -9.94 11.12 -6.01
CA GLY A 83 -10.34 10.86 -7.39
C GLY A 83 -9.22 10.46 -8.34
N HIS A 84 -8.01 10.21 -7.83
CA HIS A 84 -6.89 9.71 -8.64
C HIS A 84 -7.13 8.25 -9.03
N LYS A 85 -7.14 7.99 -10.34
CA LYS A 85 -7.40 6.64 -10.87
C LYS A 85 -6.13 5.81 -11.03
N PHE A 86 -4.99 6.46 -11.22
CA PHE A 86 -3.71 5.78 -11.39
C PHE A 86 -2.53 6.72 -11.13
N VAL A 87 -1.35 6.13 -10.92
CA VAL A 87 -0.07 6.83 -10.99
C VAL A 87 0.92 6.07 -11.87
N MET A 88 1.75 6.80 -12.60
CA MET A 88 2.73 6.22 -13.52
C MET A 88 3.92 5.66 -12.75
N ARG A 89 4.36 4.44 -13.07
CA ARG A 89 5.55 3.82 -12.46
C ARG A 89 6.79 4.70 -12.61
N SER A 90 6.96 5.35 -13.76
CA SER A 90 8.06 6.29 -14.03
C SER A 90 8.03 7.55 -13.16
N SER A 91 6.87 7.91 -12.60
CA SER A 91 6.71 9.05 -11.69
C SER A 91 6.97 8.68 -10.23
N CYS A 92 7.03 7.38 -9.92
CA CYS A 92 7.28 6.86 -8.59
C CYS A 92 8.77 6.74 -8.30
N GLY A 93 9.16 7.02 -7.05
CA GLY A 93 10.52 6.74 -6.60
C GLY A 93 10.65 6.65 -5.09
N MET A 94 11.89 6.41 -4.64
CA MET A 94 12.17 6.06 -3.24
C MET A 94 12.72 7.23 -2.41
N LYS A 95 13.27 8.23 -3.09
CA LYS A 95 13.84 9.46 -2.51
C LYS A 95 13.59 10.70 -3.36
N ARG A 96 13.34 10.49 -4.65
CA ARG A 96 13.13 11.49 -5.71
C ARG A 96 12.03 10.95 -6.63
N GLY A 97 11.39 11.83 -7.38
CA GLY A 97 10.21 11.52 -8.19
C GLY A 97 9.04 12.39 -7.79
N PHE A 98 7.97 12.33 -8.56
CA PHE A 98 6.75 13.10 -8.30
C PHE A 98 5.92 12.46 -7.18
N HIS A 99 5.94 11.12 -7.12
CA HIS A 99 5.35 10.33 -6.04
C HIS A 99 6.44 9.53 -5.33
N ILE A 100 6.66 9.82 -4.06
CA ILE A 100 7.65 9.09 -3.26
C ILE A 100 6.94 7.99 -2.47
N ILE A 101 7.31 6.74 -2.71
CA ILE A 101 6.81 5.59 -1.97
C ILE A 101 7.78 5.29 -0.83
N ARG A 102 7.30 5.38 0.40
CA ARG A 102 8.08 4.95 1.58
C ARG A 102 7.81 3.47 1.84
N PRO A 103 8.80 2.56 1.74
CA PRO A 103 8.58 1.12 1.96
C PRO A 103 7.99 0.80 3.33
N LYS A 104 8.39 1.58 4.35
CA LYS A 104 7.89 1.43 5.73
C LYS A 104 6.43 1.86 5.89
N ALA A 105 5.83 2.48 4.88
CA ALA A 105 4.43 2.89 4.84
C ALA A 105 3.60 2.01 3.88
N LEU A 106 4.17 0.93 3.34
CA LEU A 106 3.42 -0.06 2.58
C LEU A 106 2.77 -1.07 3.53
N LEU A 107 1.48 -1.26 3.33
CA LEU A 107 0.69 -2.30 3.99
C LEU A 107 -0.11 -3.07 2.96
N ARG A 108 -0.45 -4.31 3.27
CA ARG A 108 -1.50 -5.05 2.55
C ARG A 108 -2.51 -5.59 3.53
N LEU A 109 -3.75 -5.74 3.07
CA LEU A 109 -4.84 -6.29 3.85
C LEU A 109 -5.05 -7.75 3.45
N ALA A 110 -5.13 -8.63 4.45
CA ALA A 110 -5.43 -10.04 4.25
C ALA A 110 -6.73 -10.38 4.99
N VAL A 111 -7.72 -10.89 4.26
CA VAL A 111 -8.95 -11.42 4.86
C VAL A 111 -8.72 -12.88 5.19
N ARG A 112 -9.05 -13.29 6.42
CA ARG A 112 -8.95 -14.69 6.86
C ARG A 112 -10.27 -15.14 7.46
N PRO A 113 -10.75 -16.35 7.16
CA PRO A 113 -11.89 -16.91 7.89
C PRO A 113 -11.53 -17.09 9.37
N ARG A 114 -12.53 -16.95 10.24
CA ARG A 114 -12.39 -17.30 11.66
C ARG A 114 -12.54 -18.79 11.90
#